data_AF-R9MC01-F1
#
_entry.id   AF-R9MC01-F1
#
_cell.length_a   1.000
_cell.length_b   1.000
_cell.length_c   1.000
_cell.angle_alpha   90.00
_cell.angle_beta   90.00
_cell.angle_gamma   90.00
#
_symmetry.space_group_name_H-M   'P 1'
#
loop_
_entity.id
_entity.type
_entity.pdbx_description
1 polymer ?
#
loop_
_entity_poly.entity_id
_entity_poly.type
_entity_poly.pdbx_seq_one_letter_code
_entity_poly.pdbx_strand_id
1 'polypeptide(L)'
;MKNTRFENRSSEWLGDMTVWRRANAEDNGEQMTRLRRNLRLARERELTERQREMVALYYDQGMTMPQIAERLGVNRSTVSRTLRRARDRLHRFLRYTL
;
A
#
# COMPACT_ATOMS: atom_id res chain seq x y z
N MET A 1 -38.48 -17.81 -39.17
CA MET A 1 -38.83 -17.18 -37.88
C MET A 1 -37.70 -17.43 -36.90
N LYS A 2 -36.93 -16.41 -36.53
CA LYS A 2 -35.95 -16.47 -35.43
C LYS A 2 -36.32 -15.38 -34.45
N ASN A 3 -36.87 -15.76 -33.30
CA ASN A 3 -37.35 -14.84 -32.28
C ASN A 3 -36.21 -14.61 -31.28
N THR A 4 -35.35 -13.62 -31.54
CA THR A 4 -34.30 -13.22 -30.60
C THR A 4 -34.90 -12.25 -29.59
N ARG A 5 -35.46 -12.77 -28.49
CA ARG A 5 -35.74 -11.95 -27.30
C ARG A 5 -34.40 -11.60 -26.67
N PHE A 6 -33.85 -10.44 -27.00
CA PHE A 6 -32.75 -9.86 -26.23
C PHE A 6 -33.29 -9.46 -24.85
N GLU A 7 -32.78 -10.12 -23.81
CA GLU A 7 -33.10 -9.86 -22.42
C GLU A 7 -32.73 -8.42 -22.03
N ASN A 8 -33.72 -7.65 -21.60
CA ASN A 8 -33.58 -6.30 -21.02
C ASN A 8 -32.97 -6.31 -19.60
N ARG A 9 -32.02 -7.21 -19.30
CA ARG A 9 -31.36 -7.33 -17.98
C ARG A 9 -29.97 -6.72 -17.93
N SER A 10 -29.39 -6.36 -19.07
CA SER A 10 -28.06 -5.75 -19.18
C SER A 10 -28.02 -4.32 -18.60
N SER A 11 -29.16 -3.63 -18.62
CA SER A 11 -29.33 -2.25 -18.18
C SER A 11 -29.28 -2.09 -16.64
N GLU A 12 -29.84 -3.06 -15.91
CA GLU A 12 -29.85 -3.07 -14.43
C GLU A 12 -28.46 -3.37 -13.86
N TRP A 13 -27.71 -4.31 -14.48
CA TRP A 13 -26.37 -4.69 -14.03
C TRP A 13 -25.32 -3.58 -14.24
N LEU A 14 -25.43 -2.84 -15.36
CA LEU A 14 -24.57 -1.69 -15.61
C LEU A 14 -24.89 -0.52 -14.68
N GLY A 15 -26.18 -0.28 -14.40
CA GLY A 15 -26.64 0.72 -13.43
C GLY A 15 -26.11 0.44 -12.03
N ASP A 16 -26.27 -0.80 -11.56
CA ASP A 16 -25.81 -1.26 -10.24
C ASP A 16 -24.27 -1.18 -10.13
N MET A 17 -23.54 -1.47 -11.20
CA MET A 17 -22.08 -1.32 -11.23
C MET A 17 -21.61 0.15 -11.25
N THR A 18 -22.33 1.05 -11.89
CA THR A 18 -22.04 2.50 -11.82
C THR A 18 -22.37 3.10 -10.46
N VAL A 19 -23.43 2.62 -9.80
CA VAL A 19 -23.77 3.02 -8.42
C VAL A 19 -22.75 2.46 -7.44
N TRP A 20 -22.35 1.19 -7.59
CA TRP A 20 -21.28 0.57 -6.80
C TRP A 20 -19.94 1.28 -7.00
N ARG A 21 -19.55 1.61 -8.24
CA ARG A 21 -18.33 2.40 -8.51
C ARG A 21 -18.41 3.81 -7.92
N ARG A 22 -19.55 4.49 -7.97
CA ARG A 22 -19.69 5.83 -7.36
C ARG A 22 -19.59 5.76 -5.84
N ALA A 23 -20.30 4.84 -5.20
CA ALA A 23 -20.27 4.67 -3.75
C ALA A 23 -18.90 4.18 -3.23
N ASN A 24 -18.19 3.33 -3.98
CA ASN A 24 -16.91 2.76 -3.56
C ASN A 24 -15.69 3.57 -4.06
N ALA A 25 -15.78 4.38 -5.10
CA ALA A 25 -14.63 5.17 -5.59
C ALA A 25 -14.31 6.36 -4.68
N GLU A 26 -15.34 7.03 -4.15
CA GLU A 26 -15.18 8.12 -3.18
C GLU A 26 -14.62 7.60 -1.85
N ASP A 27 -15.18 6.49 -1.35
CA ASP A 27 -14.74 5.83 -0.12
C ASP A 27 -13.30 5.28 -0.24
N ASN A 28 -12.95 4.63 -1.37
CA ASN A 28 -11.57 4.19 -1.62
C ASN A 28 -10.58 5.36 -1.73
N GLY A 29 -11.00 6.50 -2.29
CA GLY A 29 -10.17 7.69 -2.40
C GLY A 29 -9.83 8.28 -1.03
N GLU A 30 -10.82 8.42 -0.16
CA GLU A 30 -10.62 8.87 1.22
C GLU A 30 -9.82 7.87 2.05
N GLN A 31 -10.17 6.58 2.00
CA GLN A 31 -9.46 5.52 2.72
C GLN A 31 -7.99 5.44 2.28
N MET A 32 -7.70 5.53 0.98
CA MET A 32 -6.33 5.56 0.46
C MET A 32 -5.58 6.82 0.91
N THR A 33 -6.26 7.97 0.96
CA THR A 33 -5.67 9.23 1.45
C THR A 33 -5.33 9.14 2.94
N ARG A 34 -6.24 8.59 3.75
CA ARG A 34 -6.01 8.33 5.19
C ARG A 34 -4.86 7.34 5.38
N LEU A 35 -4.83 6.25 4.63
CA LEU A 35 -3.76 5.24 4.67
C LEU A 35 -2.40 5.86 4.34
N ARG A 36 -2.30 6.65 3.26
CA ARG A 36 -1.05 7.34 2.88
C ARG A 36 -0.58 8.31 3.96
N ARG A 37 -1.50 9.09 4.52
CA ARG A 37 -1.20 10.02 5.62
C ARG A 37 -0.70 9.27 6.86
N ASN A 38 -1.40 8.21 7.26
CA ASN A 38 -1.06 7.41 8.43
C ASN A 38 0.26 6.65 8.23
N LEU A 39 0.54 6.14 7.02
CA LEU A 39 1.81 5.50 6.68
C LEU A 39 2.98 6.49 6.79
N ARG A 40 2.79 7.73 6.31
CA ARG A 40 3.81 8.79 6.45
C ARG A 40 4.08 9.08 7.93
N LEU A 41 3.03 9.30 8.72
CA LEU A 41 3.17 9.54 10.16
C LEU A 41 3.82 8.35 10.89
N ALA A 42 3.48 7.12 10.52
CA ALA A 42 4.09 5.91 11.06
C ALA A 42 5.59 5.81 10.73
N ARG A 43 6.00 6.15 9.49
CA ARG A 43 7.42 6.21 9.11
C ARG A 43 8.19 7.27 9.91
N GLU A 44 7.55 8.40 10.22
CA GLU A 44 8.16 9.51 10.97
C GLU A 44 8.21 9.27 12.49
N ARG A 45 7.26 8.52 13.06
CA ARG A 45 7.14 8.35 14.53
C ARG A 45 7.57 6.97 15.04
N GLU A 46 7.29 5.91 14.30
CA GLU A 46 7.46 4.53 14.79
C GLU A 46 8.79 3.88 14.37
N LEU A 47 9.38 4.37 13.28
CA LEU A 47 10.67 3.87 12.80
C LEU A 47 11.83 4.60 13.45
N THR A 48 12.83 3.83 13.89
CA THR A 48 14.13 4.40 14.28
C THR A 48 14.83 4.99 13.07
N GLU A 49 15.84 5.85 13.31
CA GLU A 49 16.58 6.51 12.24
C GLU A 49 17.16 5.50 11.23
N ARG A 50 17.83 4.45 11.70
CA ARG A 50 18.35 3.39 10.82
C ARG A 50 17.27 2.61 10.08
N GLN A 51 16.10 2.41 10.68
CA GLN A 51 14.99 1.76 9.98
C GLN A 51 14.45 2.66 8.88
N ARG A 52 14.27 3.95 9.16
CA ARG A 52 13.78 4.95 8.21
C ARG A 52 14.73 5.09 7.02
N GLU A 53 16.02 5.18 7.28
CA GLU A 53 17.05 5.29 6.24
C GLU A 53 17.06 4.06 5.32
N MET A 54 17.08 2.85 5.88
CA MET A 54 17.06 1.63 5.05
C MET A 54 15.75 1.48 4.27
N VAL A 55 14.62 1.86 4.85
CA VAL A 55 13.32 1.89 4.14
C VAL A 55 13.35 2.91 3.00
N ALA A 56 13.93 4.08 3.20
CA ALA A 56 14.04 5.10 2.17
C ALA A 56 14.95 4.66 1.01
N LEU A 57 16.11 4.07 1.31
CA LEU A 57 17.01 3.54 0.28
C LEU A 57 16.33 2.43 -0.54
N TYR A 58 15.55 1.56 0.10
CA TYR A 58 14.90 0.44 -0.58
C TYR A 58 13.66 0.85 -1.39
N TYR A 59 12.71 1.57 -0.78
CA TYR A 59 11.42 1.88 -1.42
C TYR A 59 11.41 3.21 -2.17
N ASP A 60 12.13 4.22 -1.68
CA ASP A 60 12.12 5.55 -2.29
C ASP A 60 13.22 5.68 -3.36
N GLN A 61 14.38 5.05 -3.15
CA GLN A 61 15.52 5.08 -4.10
C GLN A 61 15.68 3.78 -4.91
N GLY A 62 14.88 2.74 -4.65
CA GLY A 62 14.90 1.49 -5.41
C GLY A 62 16.19 0.66 -5.28
N MET A 63 17.00 0.90 -4.26
CA MET A 63 18.25 0.16 -4.07
C MET A 63 17.98 -1.28 -3.63
N THR A 64 18.77 -2.23 -4.13
CA THR A 64 18.74 -3.62 -3.69
C THR A 64 19.42 -3.79 -2.32
N MET A 65 19.09 -4.85 -1.58
CA MET A 65 19.68 -5.10 -0.25
C MET A 65 21.22 -5.19 -0.26
N PRO A 66 21.89 -5.81 -1.26
CA PRO A 66 23.34 -5.77 -1.37
C PRO A 66 23.90 -4.36 -1.55
N GLN A 67 23.29 -3.53 -2.41
CA GLN A 67 23.72 -2.14 -2.62
C GLN A 67 23.56 -1.29 -1.36
N ILE A 68 22.48 -1.49 -0.61
CA ILE A 68 22.27 -0.83 0.69
C ILE A 68 23.33 -1.29 1.70
N ALA A 69 23.63 -2.58 1.73
CA ALA A 69 24.63 -3.16 2.62
C ALA A 69 26.02 -2.54 2.37
N GLU A 70 26.42 -2.46 1.10
CA GLU A 70 27.65 -1.81 0.67
C GLU A 70 27.66 -0.31 1.03
N ARG A 71 26.60 0.42 0.65
CA ARG A 71 26.49 1.86 0.92
C ARG A 71 26.59 2.21 2.40
N LEU A 72 26.00 1.39 3.27
CA LEU A 72 25.95 1.64 4.71
C LEU A 72 27.08 0.96 5.49
N GLY A 73 27.96 0.19 4.83
CA GLY A 73 29.03 -0.56 5.47
C GLY A 73 28.53 -1.64 6.44
N VAL A 74 27.38 -2.26 6.15
CA VAL A 74 26.75 -3.28 7.00
C VAL A 74 26.56 -4.60 6.26
N ASN A 75 26.29 -5.66 7.00
CA ASN A 75 26.02 -6.97 6.41
C ASN A 75 24.65 -7.02 5.71
N ARG A 76 24.52 -7.75 4.59
CA ARG A 76 23.22 -7.92 3.89
C ARG A 76 22.11 -8.46 4.81
N SER A 77 22.49 -9.36 5.71
CA SER A 77 21.56 -9.93 6.69
C SER A 77 21.08 -8.91 7.72
N THR A 78 21.86 -7.86 8.00
CA THR A 78 21.46 -6.71 8.82
C THR A 78 20.39 -5.90 8.10
N VAL A 79 20.61 -5.58 6.82
CA VAL A 79 19.63 -4.84 6.00
C VAL A 79 18.28 -5.59 5.95
N SER A 80 18.31 -6.90 5.65
CA SER A 80 17.09 -7.71 5.60
C SER A 80 16.32 -7.73 6.93
N ARG A 81 17.01 -7.98 8.05
CA ARG A 81 16.37 -8.01 9.38
C ARG A 81 15.82 -6.64 9.78
N THR A 82 16.53 -5.55 9.46
CA THR A 82 16.07 -4.19 9.75
C THR A 82 14.83 -3.84 8.93
N LEU A 83 14.82 -4.14 7.63
CA LEU A 83 13.65 -3.94 6.77
C LEU A 83 12.45 -4.77 7.20
N ARG A 84 12.66 -6.01 7.66
CA ARG A 84 11.59 -6.84 8.25
C ARG A 84 11.01 -6.19 9.50
N ARG A 85 11.86 -5.82 10.46
CA ARG A 85 11.41 -5.15 11.70
C ARG A 85 10.69 -3.82 11.43
N ALA A 86 11.16 -3.05 10.46
CA ALA A 86 10.51 -1.81 10.03
C ALA A 86 9.10 -2.08 9.49
N ARG A 87 8.95 -3.08 8.61
CA ARG A 87 7.62 -3.50 8.10
C ARG A 87 6.70 -3.98 9.23
N ASP A 88 7.21 -4.78 10.15
CA ASP A 88 6.40 -5.29 11.28
C ASP A 88 5.88 -4.15 12.17
N ARG A 89 6.69 -3.11 12.39
CA ARG A 89 6.28 -1.89 13.12
C ARG A 89 5.22 -1.11 12.38
N LEU A 90 5.43 -0.84 11.09
CA LEU A 90 4.45 -0.13 10.26
C LEU A 90 3.14 -0.89 10.19
N HIS A 91 3.18 -2.21 9.99
CA HIS A 91 1.99 -3.06 9.95
C HIS A 91 1.22 -3.03 11.28
N ARG A 92 1.92 -3.11 12.41
CA ARG A 92 1.29 -3.02 13.73
C ARG A 92 0.57 -1.69 13.92
N PHE A 93 1.18 -0.58 13.51
CA PHE A 93 0.57 0.74 13.63
C PHE A 93 -0.63 0.91 12.68
N LEU A 94 -0.48 0.48 11.43
CA LEU A 94 -1.54 0.61 10.41
C LEU A 94 -2.75 -0.29 10.68
N ARG A 95 -2.55 -1.44 11.33
CA ARG A 95 -3.64 -2.34 11.72
C ARG A 95 -4.68 -1.70 12.64
N TYR A 96 -4.30 -0.69 13.43
CA TYR A 96 -5.18 -0.03 14.40
C TYR A 96 -5.54 1.41 14.01
N THR A 97 -5.09 1.90 12.84
CA THR A 97 -5.31 3.28 12.40
C THR A 97 -6.09 3.41 11.09
N LEU A 98 -6.50 2.27 10.50
CA LEU A 98 -7.49 2.16 9.44
C LEU A 98 -8.86 1.89 10.09
#